data_AF-A0A1B7MDC7-F1
#
_entry.id   AF-A0A1B7MDC7-F1
#
_cell.length_a   1.000
_cell.length_b   1.000
_cell.length_c   1.000
_cell.angle_alpha   90.00
_cell.angle_beta   90.00
_cell.angle_gamma   90.00
#
_symmetry.space_group_name_H-M   'P 1'
#
loop_
_entity.id
_entity.type
_entity.pdbx_description
1 polymer ?
#
loop_
_entity_poly.entity_id
_entity_poly.type
_entity_poly.pdbx_seq_one_letter_code
_entity_poly.pdbx_strand_id
1 'polypeptide(L)'
;LPESASVAPVIISTNKTQLTQFSGNKSSYPVYLTLGNIPKAIRHKPSEHACILIGYLSVEKILASGLTKQDKSSHVQCLFHDSLKVILESLKSAGKDGMEVVGGDGCIRKVYPILAYYVADYPEQCLVSCTKYGTCFKCKRSSDELALRTPGENRTQQWTLRVLRQVAASSKTLHQFHSKCQVLDISGAVEHPFWEDLPYCNIHLAITPDVLHQLYQGVFNHMVSWCSHLMHPAELDVRSRCLPPCFGVRDFQNGWSALSQISGKERKDMARVLLGCL
;
A
#
# COMPACT_ATOMS: atom_id res chain seq x y z
N LEU A 1 14.31 23.07 10.55
CA LEU A 1 14.32 22.42 11.89
C LEU A 1 15.17 23.28 12.81
N PRO A 2 14.90 23.30 14.12
CA PRO A 2 15.80 23.92 15.09
C PRO A 2 17.21 23.31 14.99
N GLU A 3 18.21 24.06 15.43
CA GLU A 3 19.58 23.57 15.52
C GLU A 3 19.63 22.32 16.43
N SER A 4 20.41 21.31 16.03
CA SER A 4 20.51 20.00 16.71
C SER A 4 19.25 19.13 16.72
N ALA A 5 18.16 19.51 16.03
CA ALA A 5 16.99 18.67 15.87
C ALA A 5 17.13 17.68 14.69
N SER A 6 16.47 16.53 14.81
CA SER A 6 16.47 15.47 13.79
C SER A 6 15.07 15.09 13.35
N VAL A 7 14.90 14.66 12.10
CA VAL A 7 13.64 14.05 11.63
C VAL A 7 13.68 12.55 11.89
N ALA A 8 12.57 11.98 12.35
CA ALA A 8 12.35 10.55 12.36
C ALA A 8 11.27 10.21 11.31
N PRO A 9 11.66 9.75 10.10
CA PRO A 9 10.70 9.34 9.09
C PRO A 9 9.92 8.13 9.61
N VAL A 10 8.63 8.28 9.83
CA VAL A 10 7.73 7.19 10.24
C VAL A 10 7.29 6.45 8.99
N ILE A 11 7.43 5.12 9.03
CA ILE A 11 6.96 4.21 8.00
C ILE A 11 5.84 3.39 8.60
N ILE A 12 4.65 3.49 8.04
CA ILE A 12 3.49 2.68 8.42
C ILE A 12 3.29 1.61 7.36
N SER A 13 2.92 0.40 7.78
CA SER A 13 2.41 -0.61 6.86
C SER A 13 1.14 -1.25 7.39
N THR A 14 0.19 -1.48 6.49
CA THR A 14 -1.02 -2.25 6.76
C THR A 14 -1.17 -3.32 5.71
N ASN A 15 -1.47 -4.54 6.15
CA ASN A 15 -1.79 -5.64 5.26
C ASN A 15 -2.96 -6.40 5.87
N LYS A 16 -4.04 -6.60 5.11
CA LYS A 16 -5.18 -7.37 5.60
C LYS A 16 -4.77 -8.81 5.85
N THR A 17 -4.82 -9.26 7.09
CA THR A 17 -4.49 -10.64 7.46
C THR A 17 -5.73 -11.37 7.97
N GLN A 18 -5.97 -12.59 7.47
CA GLN A 18 -6.93 -13.49 8.09
C GLN A 18 -6.35 -14.01 9.41
N LEU A 19 -7.07 -13.80 10.51
CA LEU A 19 -6.65 -14.22 11.85
C LEU A 19 -7.03 -15.68 12.15
N THR A 20 -8.10 -16.19 11.52
CA THR A 20 -8.63 -17.54 11.77
C THR A 20 -9.20 -18.14 10.48
N GLN A 21 -8.74 -19.33 10.07
CA GLN A 21 -9.26 -20.04 8.89
C GLN A 21 -10.44 -20.98 9.18
N PHE A 22 -10.64 -21.39 10.44
CA PHE A 22 -11.58 -22.47 10.78
C PHE A 22 -12.66 -22.11 11.81
N SER A 23 -12.59 -20.92 12.44
CA SER A 23 -13.58 -20.49 13.43
C SER A 23 -13.84 -18.99 13.33
N GLY A 24 -14.87 -18.62 12.55
CA GLY A 24 -15.39 -17.24 12.52
C GLY A 24 -14.85 -16.31 11.43
N ASN A 25 -13.92 -16.75 10.56
CA ASN A 25 -13.39 -15.97 9.43
C ASN A 25 -13.03 -14.51 9.79
N LYS A 26 -12.43 -14.31 10.98
CA LYS A 26 -12.03 -12.99 11.46
C LYS A 26 -10.81 -12.52 10.68
N SER A 27 -10.87 -11.30 10.18
CA SER A 27 -9.75 -10.61 9.54
C SER A 27 -9.48 -9.33 10.30
N SER A 28 -8.22 -8.88 10.31
CA SER A 28 -7.82 -7.59 10.87
C SER A 28 -6.77 -6.97 9.97
N TYR A 29 -6.62 -5.65 10.03
CA TYR A 29 -5.43 -4.98 9.51
C TYR A 29 -4.45 -4.76 10.68
N PRO A 30 -3.40 -5.59 10.86
CA PRO A 30 -2.28 -5.19 11.67
C PRO A 30 -1.65 -3.91 11.10
N VAL A 31 -1.43 -2.93 11.98
CA VAL A 31 -0.73 -1.69 11.68
C VAL A 31 0.67 -1.80 12.26
N TYR A 32 1.67 -1.85 11.39
CA TYR A 32 3.07 -1.84 11.81
C TYR A 32 3.69 -0.47 11.63
N LEU A 33 4.65 -0.17 12.50
CA LEU A 33 5.45 1.04 12.49
C LEU A 33 6.93 0.70 12.52
N THR A 34 7.72 1.38 11.70
CA THR A 34 9.18 1.39 11.77
C THR A 34 9.71 2.78 11.46
N LEU A 35 10.95 3.07 11.86
CA LEU A 35 11.60 4.33 11.52
C LEU A 35 12.51 4.22 10.29
N GLY A 36 12.49 5.25 9.45
CA GLY A 36 13.31 5.41 8.25
C GLY A 36 14.80 5.47 8.55
N ASN A 37 15.17 6.02 9.70
CA ASN A 37 16.57 6.18 10.14
C ASN A 37 17.23 4.86 10.56
N ILE A 38 16.45 3.79 10.77
CA ILE A 38 17.00 2.47 11.07
C ILE A 38 17.49 1.83 9.76
N PRO A 39 18.73 1.32 9.69
CA PRO A 39 19.22 0.64 8.50
C PRO A 39 18.27 -0.47 8.02
N LYS A 40 18.08 -0.57 6.70
CA LYS A 40 17.18 -1.58 6.09
C LYS A 40 17.52 -3.00 6.55
N ALA A 41 18.81 -3.33 6.64
CA ALA A 41 19.25 -4.66 7.08
C ALA A 41 18.81 -5.00 8.51
N ILE A 42 18.65 -4.00 9.39
CA ILE A 42 18.16 -4.16 10.75
C ILE A 42 16.64 -4.27 10.75
N ARG A 43 15.93 -3.38 10.01
CA ARG A 43 14.46 -3.46 9.85
C ARG A 43 13.96 -4.81 9.33
N HIS A 44 14.75 -5.47 8.49
CA HIS A 44 14.42 -6.76 7.90
C HIS A 44 14.73 -7.97 8.80
N LYS A 45 15.30 -7.75 10.00
CA LYS A 45 15.58 -8.82 10.97
C LYS A 45 14.52 -8.78 12.09
N PRO A 46 13.59 -9.74 12.16
CA PRO A 46 12.57 -9.77 13.21
C PRO A 46 13.14 -9.76 14.63
N SER A 47 14.33 -10.35 14.84
CA SER A 47 15.03 -10.39 16.12
C SER A 47 15.52 -9.04 16.64
N GLU A 48 15.62 -8.03 15.77
CA GLU A 48 16.09 -6.69 16.14
C GLU A 48 14.94 -5.77 16.59
N HIS A 49 13.70 -6.24 16.51
CA HIS A 49 12.50 -5.51 16.94
C HIS A 49 12.36 -4.07 16.41
N ALA A 50 13.01 -3.77 15.27
CA ALA A 50 13.01 -2.46 14.62
C ALA A 50 11.66 -2.09 13.98
N CYS A 51 10.77 -3.07 13.80
CA CYS A 51 9.41 -2.91 13.34
C CYS A 51 8.47 -3.40 14.43
N ILE A 52 7.54 -2.56 14.86
CA ILE A 52 6.61 -2.85 15.95
C ILE A 52 5.16 -2.84 15.46
N LEU A 53 4.33 -3.65 16.08
CA LEU A 53 2.88 -3.63 15.86
C LEU A 53 2.25 -2.59 16.79
N ILE A 54 1.55 -1.60 16.22
CA ILE A 54 0.95 -0.50 16.98
C ILE A 54 -0.59 -0.59 17.07
N GLY A 55 -1.21 -1.56 16.39
CA GLY A 55 -2.64 -1.81 16.52
C GLY A 55 -3.18 -2.84 15.55
N TYR A 56 -4.40 -3.30 15.81
CA TYR A 56 -5.20 -4.11 14.90
C TYR A 56 -6.47 -3.34 14.55
N LEU A 57 -6.70 -3.08 13.26
CA LEU A 57 -7.94 -2.47 12.80
C LEU A 57 -8.98 -3.57 12.57
N SER A 58 -10.18 -3.33 13.07
CA SER A 58 -11.30 -4.25 12.91
C SER A 58 -11.74 -4.32 11.44
N VAL A 59 -12.02 -5.55 10.97
CA VAL A 59 -12.73 -5.81 9.71
C VAL A 59 -14.05 -6.47 10.06
N GLU A 60 -14.89 -5.77 10.83
CA GLU A 60 -16.22 -6.29 11.13
C GLU A 60 -17.06 -6.37 9.85
N LYS A 61 -17.64 -7.54 9.62
CA LYS A 61 -18.68 -7.69 8.62
C LYS A 61 -19.92 -7.01 9.18
N ILE A 62 -20.28 -5.86 8.63
CA ILE A 62 -21.51 -5.17 9.02
C ILE A 62 -22.69 -6.04 8.57
N LEU A 63 -23.29 -6.73 9.55
CA LEU A 63 -24.41 -7.65 9.37
C LEU A 63 -25.77 -6.95 9.35
N ALA A 64 -25.80 -5.62 9.49
CA ALA A 64 -27.05 -4.85 9.50
C ALA A 64 -27.88 -5.13 8.23
N SER A 65 -29.13 -5.56 8.45
CA SER A 65 -30.15 -5.76 7.43
C SER A 65 -30.57 -4.41 6.85
N GLY A 66 -30.56 -4.27 5.52
CA GLY A 66 -31.00 -3.06 4.82
C GLY A 66 -29.89 -2.18 4.24
N LEU A 67 -28.61 -2.45 4.52
CA LEU A 67 -27.48 -1.74 3.90
C LEU A 67 -27.09 -2.34 2.55
N THR A 68 -26.84 -1.48 1.56
CA THR A 68 -26.30 -1.92 0.27
C THR A 68 -24.84 -2.38 0.42
N LYS A 69 -24.32 -3.11 -0.57
CA LYS A 69 -22.89 -3.48 -0.61
C LYS A 69 -21.98 -2.25 -0.56
N GLN A 70 -22.40 -1.16 -1.19
CA GLN A 70 -21.67 0.10 -1.19
C GLN A 70 -21.65 0.73 0.21
N ASP A 71 -22.79 0.82 0.90
CA ASP A 71 -22.85 1.39 2.25
C ASP A 71 -21.94 0.64 3.22
N LYS A 72 -21.95 -0.70 3.13
CA LYS A 72 -21.07 -1.56 3.92
C LYS A 72 -19.60 -1.28 3.62
N SER A 73 -19.25 -1.15 2.33
CA SER A 73 -17.89 -0.80 1.91
C SER A 73 -17.49 0.56 2.46
N SER A 74 -18.30 1.60 2.28
CA SER A 74 -18.01 2.95 2.75
C SER A 74 -17.80 3.01 4.26
N HIS A 75 -18.64 2.32 5.03
CA HIS A 75 -18.49 2.28 6.48
C HIS A 75 -17.19 1.60 6.91
N VAL A 76 -16.77 0.51 6.24
CA VAL A 76 -15.46 -0.12 6.50
C VAL A 76 -14.32 0.84 6.19
N GLN A 77 -14.43 1.65 5.13
CA GLN A 77 -13.41 2.67 4.84
C GLN A 77 -13.38 3.77 5.91
N CYS A 78 -14.54 4.28 6.33
CA CYS A 78 -14.61 5.27 7.43
C CYS A 78 -13.97 4.70 8.70
N LEU A 79 -14.37 3.49 9.11
CA LEU A 79 -13.82 2.83 10.29
C LEU A 79 -12.30 2.69 10.23
N PHE A 80 -11.76 2.35 9.05
CA PHE A 80 -10.31 2.27 8.83
C PHE A 80 -9.63 3.62 9.06
N HIS A 81 -10.15 4.71 8.46
CA HIS A 81 -9.57 6.04 8.61
C HIS A 81 -9.75 6.58 10.04
N ASP A 82 -10.91 6.41 10.66
CA ASP A 82 -11.16 6.83 12.04
C ASP A 82 -10.22 6.11 13.01
N SER A 83 -10.04 4.80 12.84
CA SER A 83 -9.12 4.02 13.67
C SER A 83 -7.67 4.46 13.51
N LEU A 84 -7.21 4.71 12.27
CA LEU A 84 -5.86 5.24 12.04
C LEU A 84 -5.69 6.66 12.57
N LYS A 85 -6.74 7.49 12.53
CA LYS A 85 -6.72 8.83 13.11
C LYS A 85 -6.45 8.77 14.61
N VAL A 86 -7.11 7.85 15.32
CA VAL A 86 -6.87 7.60 16.76
C VAL A 86 -5.45 7.08 17.01
N ILE A 87 -5.01 6.06 16.26
CA ILE A 87 -3.67 5.44 16.46
C ILE A 87 -2.55 6.45 16.21
N LEU A 88 -2.70 7.33 15.22
CA LEU A 88 -1.68 8.30 14.81
C LEU A 88 -1.89 9.70 15.41
N GLU A 89 -2.79 9.87 16.37
CA GLU A 89 -3.11 11.19 16.94
C GLU A 89 -1.86 11.86 17.54
N SER A 90 -1.04 11.09 18.28
CA SER A 90 0.20 11.58 18.89
C SER A 90 1.25 12.05 17.88
N LEU A 91 1.19 11.55 16.64
CA LEU A 91 2.11 11.95 15.57
C LEU A 91 1.86 13.40 15.12
N LYS A 92 0.65 13.94 15.33
CA LYS A 92 0.30 15.30 14.92
C LYS A 92 1.08 16.35 15.70
N SER A 93 1.04 16.30 17.03
CA SER A 93 1.78 17.23 17.88
C SER A 93 3.28 16.94 17.83
N ALA A 94 3.68 15.68 17.93
CA ALA A 94 5.09 15.30 17.88
C ALA A 94 5.77 15.74 16.56
N GLY A 95 5.08 15.63 15.41
CA GLY A 95 5.62 16.07 14.13
C GLY A 95 5.66 17.60 13.94
N LYS A 96 4.84 18.37 14.66
CA LYS A 96 4.83 19.85 14.62
C LYS A 96 5.81 20.46 15.61
N ASP A 97 5.74 20.01 16.86
CA ASP A 97 6.42 20.62 18.00
C ASP A 97 7.75 19.94 18.31
N GLY A 98 7.93 18.72 17.80
CA GLY A 98 9.02 17.82 18.15
C GLY A 98 8.76 17.11 19.47
N MET A 99 9.53 16.06 19.74
CA MET A 99 9.54 15.36 21.01
C MET A 99 10.98 15.10 21.46
N GLU A 100 11.20 15.04 22.77
CA GLU A 100 12.50 14.69 23.32
C GLU A 100 12.67 13.17 23.34
N VAL A 101 13.80 12.71 22.80
CA VAL A 101 14.14 11.29 22.71
C VAL A 101 15.54 11.08 23.27
N VAL A 102 15.68 10.12 24.17
CA VAL A 102 16.99 9.68 24.68
C VAL A 102 17.62 8.75 23.64
N GLY A 103 18.78 9.14 23.11
CA GLY A 103 19.55 8.31 22.18
C GLY A 103 20.22 7.13 22.87
N GLY A 104 20.73 6.19 22.07
CA GLY A 104 21.50 5.04 22.59
C GLY A 104 22.82 5.42 23.27
N ASP A 105 23.29 6.65 23.07
CA ASP A 105 24.43 7.26 23.74
C ASP A 105 24.05 8.01 25.04
N GLY A 106 22.77 8.00 25.43
CA GLY A 106 22.25 8.69 26.60
C GLY A 106 21.96 10.18 26.38
N CYS A 107 22.28 10.75 25.22
CA CYS A 107 22.01 12.16 24.93
C CYS A 107 20.54 12.39 24.55
N ILE A 108 19.93 13.43 25.10
CA ILE A 108 18.57 13.87 24.74
C ILE A 108 18.64 14.67 23.45
N ARG A 109 17.81 14.29 22.48
CA ARG A 109 17.68 14.99 21.19
C ARG A 109 16.24 15.35 20.92
N LYS A 110 16.05 16.51 20.28
CA LYS A 110 14.74 16.90 19.77
C LYS A 110 14.48 16.23 18.42
N VAL A 111 13.46 15.40 18.36
CA VAL A 111 13.12 14.58 17.19
C VAL A 111 11.73 14.93 16.67
N TYR A 112 11.59 15.06 15.36
CA TYR A 112 10.35 15.36 14.68
C TYR A 112 9.89 14.13 13.89
N PRO A 113 9.03 13.27 14.45
CA PRO A 113 8.48 12.13 13.73
C PRO A 113 7.47 12.61 12.66
N ILE A 114 7.69 12.21 11.41
CA ILE A 114 6.85 12.63 10.27
C ILE A 114 6.50 11.39 9.45
N LEU A 115 5.22 11.20 9.10
CA LEU A 115 4.81 10.13 8.19
C LEU A 115 5.47 10.33 6.82
N ALA A 116 6.45 9.49 6.51
CA ALA A 116 7.24 9.58 5.29
C ALA A 116 6.84 8.52 4.27
N TYR A 117 6.50 7.32 4.74
CA TYR A 117 6.14 6.21 3.86
C TYR A 117 4.92 5.44 4.38
N TYR A 118 4.06 5.03 3.45
CA TYR A 118 2.96 4.12 3.72
C TYR A 118 3.07 2.91 2.77
N VAL A 119 3.26 1.73 3.35
CA VAL A 119 3.48 0.47 2.62
C VAL A 119 2.19 -0.34 2.66
N ALA A 120 1.64 -0.59 1.48
CA ALA A 120 0.41 -1.32 1.26
C ALA A 120 0.40 -1.88 -0.17
N ASP A 121 -0.41 -2.90 -0.42
CA ASP A 121 -0.74 -3.38 -1.76
C ASP A 121 -1.85 -2.51 -2.39
N TYR A 122 -2.15 -2.72 -3.67
CA TYR A 122 -2.95 -1.78 -4.45
C TYR A 122 -4.36 -1.46 -3.88
N PRO A 123 -5.17 -2.44 -3.44
CA PRO A 123 -6.49 -2.11 -2.87
C PRO A 123 -6.37 -1.22 -1.62
N GLU A 124 -5.41 -1.52 -0.75
CA GLU A 124 -5.11 -0.77 0.47
C GLU A 124 -4.48 0.59 0.16
N GLN A 125 -3.68 0.72 -0.90
CA GLN A 125 -3.19 2.00 -1.39
C GLN A 125 -4.34 2.92 -1.80
N CYS A 126 -5.35 2.39 -2.52
CA CYS A 126 -6.55 3.15 -2.87
C CYS A 126 -7.38 3.52 -1.64
N LEU A 127 -7.52 2.60 -0.67
CA LEU A 127 -8.17 2.86 0.61
C LEU A 127 -7.50 4.04 1.32
N VAL A 128 -6.20 3.95 1.57
CA VAL A 128 -5.41 4.93 2.33
C VAL A 128 -5.40 6.30 1.67
N SER A 129 -5.28 6.35 0.34
CA SER A 129 -5.26 7.60 -0.42
C SER A 129 -6.66 8.14 -0.78
N CYS A 130 -7.71 7.44 -0.35
CA CYS A 130 -9.10 7.72 -0.68
C CYS A 130 -9.38 7.78 -2.20
N THR A 131 -8.59 7.09 -3.02
CA THR A 131 -8.80 7.06 -4.48
C THR A 131 -9.76 5.98 -4.91
N LYS A 132 -10.42 6.20 -6.04
CA LYS A 132 -11.28 5.20 -6.66
C LYS A 132 -10.47 3.97 -7.07
N TYR A 133 -10.99 2.78 -6.76
CA TYR A 133 -10.36 1.54 -7.19
C TYR A 133 -10.32 1.45 -8.73
N GLY A 134 -9.21 0.99 -9.28
CA GLY A 134 -8.99 0.95 -10.74
C GLY A 134 -8.41 2.25 -11.31
N THR A 135 -8.07 3.24 -10.48
CA THR A 135 -7.44 4.50 -10.92
C THR A 135 -6.07 4.68 -10.29
N CYS A 136 -5.28 5.63 -10.78
CA CYS A 136 -3.98 5.90 -10.19
C CYS A 136 -4.11 6.62 -8.84
N PHE A 137 -3.52 6.05 -7.79
CA PHE A 137 -3.47 6.68 -6.47
C PHE A 137 -2.43 7.83 -6.40
N LYS A 138 -1.50 7.92 -7.37
CA LYS A 138 -0.47 8.98 -7.41
C LYS A 138 -0.81 10.15 -8.33
N CYS A 139 -1.55 9.92 -9.41
CA CYS A 139 -1.87 10.95 -10.41
C CYS A 139 -3.37 10.97 -10.71
N LYS A 140 -3.84 12.04 -11.34
CA LYS A 140 -5.27 12.28 -11.62
C LYS A 140 -5.80 11.53 -12.84
N ARG A 141 -5.09 10.51 -13.31
CA ARG A 141 -5.54 9.70 -14.45
C ARG A 141 -6.69 8.79 -14.08
N SER A 142 -7.66 8.77 -14.96
CA SER A 142 -8.76 7.82 -14.91
C SER A 142 -8.29 6.41 -15.31
N SER A 143 -9.15 5.42 -15.14
CA SER A 143 -8.87 4.03 -15.52
C SER A 143 -8.50 3.89 -16.99
N ASP A 144 -9.16 4.64 -17.88
CA ASP A 144 -9.00 4.53 -19.34
C ASP A 144 -7.68 5.15 -19.83
N GLU A 145 -7.08 6.02 -19.01
CA GLU A 145 -5.84 6.74 -19.32
C GLU A 145 -4.59 6.05 -18.78
N LEU A 146 -4.73 4.95 -18.02
CA LEU A 146 -3.59 4.28 -17.38
C LEU A 146 -2.58 3.70 -18.39
N ALA A 147 -3.02 3.42 -19.63
CA ALA A 147 -2.15 2.93 -20.71
C ALA A 147 -1.34 4.04 -21.40
N LEU A 148 -1.63 5.32 -21.13
CA LEU A 148 -0.94 6.44 -21.78
C LEU A 148 0.53 6.50 -21.32
N ARG A 149 1.45 6.68 -22.29
CA ARG A 149 2.91 6.66 -22.04
C ARG A 149 3.45 7.92 -21.38
N THR A 150 2.70 9.02 -21.42
CA THR A 150 3.10 10.27 -20.76
C THR A 150 2.86 10.19 -19.25
N PRO A 151 3.49 11.02 -18.42
CA PRO A 151 3.09 11.16 -17.02
C PRO A 151 1.73 11.85 -16.87
N GLY A 152 0.93 11.46 -15.88
CA GLY A 152 -0.28 12.18 -15.49
C GLY A 152 0.01 13.29 -14.47
N GLU A 153 -0.92 14.24 -14.31
CA GLU A 153 -0.81 15.27 -13.28
C GLU A 153 -0.84 14.64 -11.87
N ASN A 154 0.10 15.01 -11.00
CA ASN A 154 0.17 14.44 -9.65
C ASN A 154 -1.08 14.80 -8.81
N ARG A 155 -1.56 13.83 -8.03
CA ARG A 155 -2.48 14.08 -6.92
C ARG A 155 -1.69 14.67 -5.76
N THR A 156 -2.28 15.67 -5.11
CA THR A 156 -1.74 16.26 -3.89
C THR A 156 -2.74 16.12 -2.77
N GLN A 157 -2.24 16.03 -1.54
CA GLN A 157 -3.06 16.07 -0.33
C GLN A 157 -4.02 17.27 -0.34
N GLN A 158 -3.55 18.47 -0.73
CA GLN A 158 -4.42 19.65 -0.78
C GLN A 158 -5.54 19.52 -1.82
N TRP A 159 -5.25 18.93 -2.98
CA TRP A 159 -6.26 18.72 -4.01
C TRP A 159 -7.34 17.74 -3.54
N THR A 160 -6.95 16.59 -2.98
CA THR A 160 -7.89 15.58 -2.49
C THR A 160 -8.80 16.14 -1.38
N LEU A 161 -8.23 16.84 -0.39
CA LEU A 161 -9.02 17.48 0.67
C LEU A 161 -9.96 18.56 0.14
N ARG A 162 -9.53 19.34 -0.86
CA ARG A 162 -10.39 20.36 -1.48
C ARG A 162 -11.58 19.72 -2.16
N VAL A 163 -11.36 18.66 -2.93
CA VAL A 163 -12.42 17.90 -3.59
C VAL A 163 -13.40 17.34 -2.57
N LEU A 164 -12.91 16.66 -1.52
CA LEU A 164 -13.75 16.09 -0.47
C LEU A 164 -14.64 17.16 0.18
N ARG A 165 -14.06 18.31 0.58
CA ARG A 165 -14.81 19.41 1.20
C ARG A 165 -15.85 20.03 0.26
N GLN A 166 -15.49 20.27 -0.99
CA GLN A 166 -16.42 20.84 -1.98
C GLN A 166 -17.59 19.90 -2.27
N VAL A 167 -17.29 18.61 -2.43
CA VAL A 167 -18.32 17.60 -2.68
C VAL A 167 -19.22 17.42 -1.46
N ALA A 168 -18.65 17.36 -0.25
CA ALA A 168 -19.40 17.29 1.01
C ALA A 168 -20.35 18.49 1.16
N ALA A 169 -19.85 19.71 0.98
CA ALA A 169 -20.66 20.94 1.07
C ALA A 169 -21.83 20.97 0.05
N SER A 170 -21.67 20.32 -1.11
CA SER A 170 -22.70 20.25 -2.14
C SER A 170 -23.60 19.01 -2.06
N SER A 171 -23.38 18.12 -1.09
CA SER A 171 -24.08 16.83 -0.98
C SER A 171 -24.97 16.81 0.26
N LYS A 172 -26.23 16.39 0.08
CA LYS A 172 -27.18 16.25 1.20
C LYS A 172 -27.25 14.83 1.75
N THR A 173 -26.74 13.85 1.00
CA THR A 173 -26.77 12.44 1.37
C THR A 173 -25.43 11.76 1.07
N LEU A 174 -25.12 10.67 1.77
CA LEU A 174 -23.92 9.86 1.52
C LEU A 174 -23.87 9.32 0.09
N HIS A 175 -25.02 8.97 -0.49
CA HIS A 175 -25.10 8.52 -1.88
C HIS A 175 -24.70 9.62 -2.87
N GLN A 176 -25.14 10.86 -2.63
CA GLN A 176 -24.74 12.01 -3.45
C GLN A 176 -23.25 12.31 -3.31
N PHE A 177 -22.74 12.27 -2.08
CA PHE A 177 -21.31 12.44 -1.80
C PHE A 177 -20.46 11.42 -2.55
N HIS A 178 -20.80 10.13 -2.39
CA HIS A 178 -20.12 9.04 -3.08
C HIS A 178 -20.15 9.21 -4.60
N SER A 179 -21.34 9.40 -5.17
CA SER A 179 -21.52 9.50 -6.63
C SER A 179 -20.72 10.66 -7.23
N LYS A 180 -20.74 11.83 -6.58
CA LYS A 180 -19.97 13.00 -7.04
C LYS A 180 -18.46 12.79 -6.91
N CYS A 181 -17.99 12.17 -5.82
CA CYS A 181 -16.57 11.84 -5.66
C CYS A 181 -16.08 10.84 -6.72
N GLN A 182 -16.90 9.85 -7.07
CA GLN A 182 -16.56 8.81 -8.05
C GLN A 182 -16.34 9.34 -9.47
N VAL A 183 -17.00 10.45 -9.83
CA VAL A 183 -16.77 11.18 -11.10
C VAL A 183 -15.39 11.83 -11.12
N LEU A 184 -14.85 12.17 -9.94
CA LEU A 184 -13.53 12.79 -9.77
C LEU A 184 -12.45 11.77 -9.38
N ASP A 185 -12.71 10.48 -9.59
CA ASP A 185 -11.82 9.37 -9.24
C ASP A 185 -11.38 9.35 -7.76
N ILE A 186 -12.28 9.77 -6.87
CA ILE A 186 -12.18 9.68 -5.43
C ILE A 186 -13.18 8.62 -4.93
N SER A 187 -12.80 7.86 -3.90
CA SER A 187 -13.63 6.77 -3.34
C SER A 187 -15.01 7.25 -2.91
N GLY A 188 -15.10 8.45 -2.33
CA GLY A 188 -16.36 9.03 -1.87
C GLY A 188 -16.96 8.31 -0.66
N ALA A 189 -16.14 7.60 0.10
CA ALA A 189 -16.55 6.99 1.36
C ALA A 189 -16.22 7.88 2.56
N VAL A 190 -15.01 8.46 2.57
CA VAL A 190 -14.44 9.15 3.72
C VAL A 190 -14.37 10.65 3.45
N GLU A 191 -15.02 11.45 4.30
CA GLU A 191 -14.96 12.92 4.23
C GLU A 191 -13.67 13.47 4.89
N HIS A 192 -13.25 12.85 5.98
CA HIS A 192 -12.13 13.27 6.84
C HIS A 192 -11.06 12.17 6.96
N PRO A 193 -10.14 12.05 5.98
CA PRO A 193 -9.09 11.04 6.02
C PRO A 193 -8.13 11.25 7.20
N PHE A 194 -7.64 10.16 7.82
CA PHE A 194 -6.71 10.22 8.97
C PHE A 194 -5.48 11.13 8.79
N TRP A 195 -5.01 11.29 7.55
CA TRP A 195 -3.82 12.07 7.22
C TRP A 195 -4.09 13.57 7.03
N GLU A 196 -5.35 14.02 7.13
CA GLU A 196 -5.73 15.43 6.87
C GLU A 196 -4.99 16.42 7.78
N ASP A 197 -4.76 16.02 9.04
CA ASP A 197 -4.13 16.84 10.09
C ASP A 197 -2.64 16.52 10.32
N LEU A 198 -2.11 15.49 9.64
CA LEU A 198 -0.72 15.10 9.82
C LEU A 198 0.22 16.17 9.27
N PRO A 199 1.23 16.61 10.05
CA PRO A 199 2.14 17.66 9.62
C PRO A 199 3.08 17.18 8.52
N TYR A 200 3.34 18.08 7.56
CA TYR A 200 4.32 17.86 6.49
C TYR A 200 4.11 16.57 5.67
N CYS A 201 2.86 16.07 5.64
CA CYS A 201 2.48 14.85 4.94
C CYS A 201 1.90 15.18 3.56
N ASN A 202 2.22 14.33 2.57
CA ASN A 202 1.43 14.18 1.35
C ASN A 202 1.22 12.69 1.11
N ILE A 203 0.03 12.19 1.40
CA ILE A 203 -0.24 10.75 1.36
C ILE A 203 0.04 10.12 -0.01
N HIS A 204 -0.23 10.85 -1.10
CA HIS A 204 -0.02 10.35 -2.47
C HIS A 204 1.47 10.19 -2.82
N LEU A 205 2.35 10.95 -2.15
CA LEU A 205 3.80 10.79 -2.26
C LEU A 205 4.33 9.74 -1.29
N ALA A 206 3.76 9.65 -0.08
CA ALA A 206 4.17 8.71 0.95
C ALA A 206 3.91 7.25 0.55
N ILE A 207 2.88 6.98 -0.26
CA ILE A 207 2.61 5.62 -0.73
C ILE A 207 3.73 5.13 -1.66
N THR A 208 4.35 4.01 -1.30
CA THR A 208 5.37 3.33 -2.09
C THR A 208 4.78 2.23 -2.95
N PRO A 209 5.26 2.03 -4.19
CA PRO A 209 4.86 0.87 -4.98
C PRO A 209 5.16 -0.45 -4.27
N ASP A 210 4.24 -1.42 -4.39
CA ASP A 210 4.44 -2.76 -3.89
C ASP A 210 5.27 -3.57 -4.90
N VAL A 211 6.51 -3.87 -4.54
CA VAL A 211 7.43 -4.62 -5.40
C VAL A 211 6.90 -6.03 -5.70
N LEU A 212 6.26 -6.70 -4.74
CA LEU A 212 5.73 -8.03 -4.97
C LEU A 212 4.48 -7.97 -5.87
N HIS A 213 3.44 -7.24 -5.44
CA HIS A 213 2.14 -7.26 -6.10
C HIS A 213 2.12 -6.48 -7.42
N GLN A 214 2.80 -5.34 -7.50
CA GLN A 214 2.77 -4.50 -8.70
C GLN A 214 3.87 -4.85 -9.70
N LEU A 215 5.12 -5.02 -9.24
CA LEU A 215 6.23 -5.33 -10.16
C LEU A 215 6.25 -6.82 -10.53
N TYR A 216 6.41 -7.71 -9.56
CA TYR A 216 6.52 -9.14 -9.88
C TYR A 216 5.15 -9.73 -10.27
N GLN A 217 4.10 -9.54 -9.48
CA GLN A 217 2.78 -10.14 -9.76
C GLN A 217 1.95 -9.36 -10.79
N GLY A 218 2.25 -8.07 -11.00
CA GLY A 218 1.65 -7.28 -12.07
C GLY A 218 2.46 -7.38 -13.35
N VAL A 219 3.53 -6.58 -13.44
CA VAL A 219 4.32 -6.41 -14.68
C VAL A 219 4.91 -7.73 -15.17
N PHE A 220 5.60 -8.49 -14.31
CA PHE A 220 6.21 -9.74 -14.77
C PHE A 220 5.18 -10.79 -15.19
N ASN A 221 4.02 -10.86 -14.53
CA ASN A 221 2.92 -11.73 -15.01
C ASN A 221 2.51 -11.39 -16.44
N HIS A 222 2.37 -10.09 -16.69
CA HIS A 222 1.96 -9.58 -17.98
C HIS A 222 3.03 -9.88 -19.04
N MET A 223 4.31 -9.71 -18.71
CA MET A 223 5.41 -10.08 -19.60
C MET A 223 5.39 -11.58 -19.94
N VAL A 224 5.20 -12.47 -18.96
CA VAL A 224 5.08 -13.92 -19.23
C VAL A 224 3.88 -14.21 -20.13
N SER A 225 2.74 -13.56 -19.91
CA SER A 225 1.57 -13.68 -20.81
C SER A 225 1.88 -13.20 -22.23
N TRP A 226 2.65 -12.12 -22.39
CA TRP A 226 3.11 -11.67 -23.71
C TRP A 226 4.04 -12.65 -24.40
N CYS A 227 4.84 -13.41 -23.66
CA CYS A 227 5.71 -14.43 -24.24
C CYS A 227 4.90 -15.48 -25.02
N SER A 228 3.65 -15.75 -24.60
CA SER A 228 2.73 -16.64 -25.32
C SER A 228 2.38 -16.18 -26.73
N HIS A 229 2.56 -14.89 -27.06
CA HIS A 229 2.42 -14.40 -28.44
C HIS A 229 3.68 -14.63 -29.28
N LEU A 230 4.83 -14.81 -28.65
CA LEU A 230 6.13 -15.03 -29.32
C LEU A 230 6.44 -16.51 -29.47
N MET A 231 6.09 -17.33 -28.49
CA MET A 231 6.33 -18.77 -28.48
C MET A 231 5.25 -19.54 -27.71
N HIS A 232 5.06 -20.81 -28.07
CA HIS A 232 4.14 -21.69 -27.36
C HIS A 232 4.64 -21.93 -25.93
N PRO A 233 3.77 -22.01 -24.90
CA PRO A 233 4.19 -22.26 -23.51
C PRO A 233 5.08 -23.51 -23.33
N ALA A 234 4.83 -24.56 -24.13
CA ALA A 234 5.67 -25.76 -24.13
C ALA A 234 7.13 -25.50 -24.56
N GLU A 235 7.34 -24.57 -25.49
CA GLU A 235 8.68 -24.15 -25.91
C GLU A 235 9.39 -23.36 -24.80
N LEU A 236 8.66 -22.44 -24.15
CA LEU A 236 9.19 -21.70 -23.00
C LEU A 236 9.60 -22.65 -21.86
N ASP A 237 8.83 -23.71 -21.62
CA ASP A 237 9.17 -24.77 -20.66
C ASP A 237 10.44 -25.53 -21.07
N VAL A 238 10.57 -25.93 -22.34
CA VAL A 238 11.79 -26.60 -22.86
C VAL A 238 13.01 -25.72 -22.63
N ARG A 239 12.94 -24.44 -23.00
CA ARG A 239 14.05 -23.51 -22.84
C ARG A 239 14.42 -23.27 -21.38
N SER A 240 13.42 -23.15 -20.50
CA SER A 240 13.66 -23.02 -19.06
C SER A 240 14.38 -24.23 -18.45
N ARG A 241 14.13 -25.44 -18.98
CA ARG A 241 14.82 -26.68 -18.56
C ARG A 241 16.23 -26.82 -19.13
N CYS A 242 16.51 -26.19 -20.27
CA CYS A 242 17.82 -26.26 -20.92
C CYS A 242 18.82 -25.23 -20.37
N LEU A 243 18.42 -24.35 -19.46
CA LEU A 243 19.32 -23.39 -18.86
C LEU A 243 20.39 -24.10 -18.03
N PRO A 244 21.67 -23.73 -18.19
CA PRO A 244 22.73 -24.31 -17.38
C PRO A 244 22.54 -23.91 -15.90
N PRO A 245 22.89 -24.79 -14.95
CA PRO A 245 22.88 -24.45 -13.54
C PRO A 245 23.73 -23.19 -13.27
N CYS A 246 23.14 -22.21 -12.60
CA CYS A 246 23.80 -20.95 -12.28
C CYS A 246 23.65 -20.64 -10.78
N PHE A 247 24.71 -20.09 -10.18
CA PHE A 247 24.71 -19.78 -8.75
C PHE A 247 23.63 -18.74 -8.41
N GLY A 248 22.80 -19.05 -7.42
CA GLY A 248 21.74 -18.15 -6.95
C GLY A 248 20.49 -18.12 -7.86
N VAL A 249 20.39 -19.00 -8.84
CA VAL A 249 19.23 -19.15 -9.72
C VAL A 249 18.55 -20.49 -9.46
N ARG A 250 17.21 -20.50 -9.40
CA ARG A 250 16.44 -21.73 -9.26
C ARG A 250 16.36 -22.44 -10.61
N ASP A 251 16.62 -23.73 -10.60
CA ASP A 251 16.39 -24.61 -11.74
C ASP A 251 14.91 -25.05 -11.80
N PHE A 252 14.31 -24.97 -12.99
CA PHE A 252 12.91 -25.30 -13.25
C PHE A 252 12.83 -26.59 -14.07
N GLN A 253 13.25 -27.71 -13.46
CA GLN A 253 13.32 -29.05 -14.09
C GLN A 253 12.03 -29.52 -14.78
N ASN A 254 10.86 -29.08 -14.28
CA ASN A 254 9.55 -29.45 -14.83
C ASN A 254 8.95 -28.36 -15.74
N GLY A 255 9.70 -27.30 -16.04
CA GLY A 255 9.18 -26.10 -16.69
C GLY A 255 8.35 -25.22 -15.74
N TRP A 256 7.84 -24.12 -16.27
CA TRP A 256 7.00 -23.15 -15.57
C TRP A 256 5.54 -23.57 -15.55
N SER A 257 5.03 -24.20 -16.62
CA SER A 257 3.60 -24.59 -16.71
C SER A 257 3.18 -25.63 -15.66
N ALA A 258 4.14 -26.35 -15.07
CA ALA A 258 3.89 -27.30 -13.98
C ALA A 258 3.59 -26.63 -12.62
N LEU A 259 3.80 -25.31 -12.49
CA LEU A 259 3.57 -24.57 -11.25
C LEU A 259 2.09 -24.17 -11.13
N SER A 260 1.36 -24.78 -10.19
CA SER A 260 -0.06 -24.46 -9.93
C SER A 260 -0.27 -23.27 -8.98
N GLN A 261 0.65 -23.06 -8.04
CA GLN A 261 0.64 -21.93 -7.10
C GLN A 261 2.02 -21.28 -7.03
N ILE A 262 2.21 -20.21 -7.81
CA ILE A 262 3.49 -19.52 -7.91
C ILE A 262 3.63 -18.55 -6.72
N SER A 263 4.52 -18.88 -5.80
CA SER A 263 4.91 -18.02 -4.69
C SER A 263 5.64 -16.76 -5.17
N GLY A 264 5.70 -15.72 -4.32
CA GLY A 264 6.47 -14.52 -4.63
C GLY A 264 7.97 -14.77 -4.83
N LYS A 265 8.52 -15.82 -4.19
CA LYS A 265 9.91 -16.24 -4.40
C LYS A 265 10.08 -16.88 -5.78
N GLU A 266 9.19 -17.80 -6.15
CA GLU A 266 9.23 -18.45 -7.47
C GLU A 266 9.12 -17.44 -8.60
N ARG A 267 8.22 -16.47 -8.46
CA ARG A 267 8.06 -15.40 -9.45
C ARG A 267 9.32 -14.54 -9.61
N LYS A 268 10.07 -14.30 -8.52
CA LYS A 268 11.38 -13.64 -8.58
C LYS A 268 12.41 -14.50 -9.29
N ASP A 269 12.43 -15.79 -9.04
CA ASP A 269 13.35 -16.73 -9.67
C ASP A 269 13.06 -16.88 -11.18
N MET A 270 11.79 -16.96 -11.57
CA MET A 270 11.36 -16.92 -12.98
C MET A 270 11.82 -15.63 -13.67
N ALA A 271 11.68 -14.48 -13.00
CA ALA A 271 12.12 -13.19 -13.53
C ALA A 271 13.63 -13.09 -13.78
N ARG A 272 14.45 -13.82 -13.00
CA ARG A 272 15.90 -13.86 -13.21
C ARG A 272 16.30 -14.58 -14.48
N VAL A 273 15.50 -15.53 -14.94
CA VAL A 273 15.85 -16.41 -16.07
C VAL A 273 15.07 -16.15 -17.33
N LEU A 274 13.96 -15.38 -17.27
CA LEU A 274 13.09 -15.12 -18.41
C LEU A 274 13.87 -14.68 -19.66
N LEU A 275 14.82 -13.76 -19.52
CA LEU A 275 15.59 -13.26 -20.67
C LEU A 275 16.44 -14.35 -21.33
N GLY A 276 16.94 -15.32 -20.57
CA GLY A 276 17.66 -16.48 -21.12
C GLY A 276 16.75 -17.51 -21.79
N CYS A 277 15.45 -17.47 -21.50
CA CYS A 277 14.45 -18.33 -22.14
C CYS A 277 13.85 -17.71 -23.42
N LEU A 278 13.96 -16.39 -23.62
CA LEU A 278 13.44 -15.67 -24.79
C LEU A 278 14.41 -15.76 -25.98
#